data_AF-A0A075HBS4-F1
#
_entry.id   AF-A0A075HBS4-F1
#
_cell.length_a   1.000
_cell.length_b   1.000
_cell.length_c   1.000
_cell.angle_alpha   90.00
_cell.angle_beta   90.00
_cell.angle_gamma   90.00
#
_symmetry.space_group_name_H-M   'P 1'
#
loop_
_entity.id
_entity.type
_entity.pdbx_description
1 polymer ?
#
loop_
_entity_poly.entity_id
_entity_poly.type
_entity_poly.pdbx_seq_one_letter_code
_entity_poly.pdbx_strand_id
1 'polypeptide(L)'
;MSQDPENLKKSAKEHSDKLAKLGMDLGEIQFSYRIEEKVTKEYWNQRMSDFKKYNEKGLEYYNQIHAMMNLVNKEEAQRFLLRVSKFRQLSTTLSETMEKIKENPTIIDSKDKQQSLWSKEIKNQITEQSNQCLRHEMDMNASFREFYEKHLKSILE
;
A
#
# COMPACT_ATOMS: atom_id res chain seq x y z
N MET A 1 -23.82 -15.26 18.61
CA MET A 1 -24.94 -14.53 18.00
C MET A 1 -25.07 -15.06 16.59
N SER A 2 -26.18 -15.74 16.24
CA SER A 2 -26.41 -16.16 14.86
C SER A 2 -26.75 -14.91 14.05
N GLN A 3 -25.78 -14.39 13.30
CA GLN A 3 -26.09 -13.41 12.27
C GLN A 3 -26.99 -14.11 11.25
N ASP A 4 -28.16 -13.52 11.02
CA ASP A 4 -29.04 -13.91 9.94
C ASP A 4 -28.23 -13.92 8.62
N PRO A 5 -28.17 -15.07 7.91
CA PRO A 5 -27.39 -15.21 6.67
C PRO A 5 -27.70 -14.12 5.64
N GLU A 6 -28.94 -13.66 5.57
CA GLU A 6 -29.36 -12.55 4.69
C GLU A 6 -28.66 -11.22 5.07
N ASN A 7 -28.62 -10.90 6.37
CA ASN A 7 -27.96 -9.70 6.87
C ASN A 7 -26.44 -9.74 6.67
N LEU A 8 -25.83 -10.92 6.82
CA LEU A 8 -24.41 -11.11 6.53
C LEU A 8 -24.11 -10.90 5.05
N LYS A 9 -24.91 -11.51 4.15
CA LYS A 9 -24.76 -11.35 2.70
C LYS A 9 -24.91 -9.89 2.27
N LYS A 10 -25.92 -9.18 2.79
CA LYS A 10 -26.12 -7.75 2.52
C LYS A 10 -24.91 -6.92 2.95
N SER A 11 -24.43 -7.12 4.18
CA SER A 11 -23.27 -6.39 4.72
C SER A 11 -22.01 -6.68 3.89
N ALA A 12 -21.75 -7.95 3.57
CA ALA A 12 -20.61 -8.34 2.74
C ALA A 12 -20.67 -7.69 1.34
N LYS A 13 -21.85 -7.61 0.74
CA LYS A 13 -22.05 -6.95 -0.56
C LYS A 13 -21.79 -5.45 -0.50
N GLU A 14 -22.30 -4.75 0.51
CA GLU A 14 -21.99 -3.33 0.72
C GLU A 14 -20.49 -3.09 0.88
N HIS A 15 -19.80 -4.00 1.57
CA HIS A 15 -18.35 -3.91 1.71
C HIS A 15 -17.61 -4.15 0.39
N SER A 16 -18.06 -5.13 -0.40
CA SER A 16 -17.53 -5.45 -1.73
C SER A 16 -17.71 -4.30 -2.72
N ASP A 17 -18.87 -3.65 -2.75
CA ASP A 17 -19.15 -2.53 -3.66
C ASP A 17 -18.22 -1.33 -3.37
N LYS A 18 -18.03 -1.03 -2.08
CA LYS A 18 -17.06 -0.01 -1.64
C LYS A 18 -15.63 -0.39 -2.03
N LEU A 19 -15.26 -1.67 -1.88
CA LEU A 19 -13.94 -2.16 -2.24
C LEU A 19 -13.67 -2.00 -3.75
N ALA A 20 -14.66 -2.34 -4.58
CA ALA A 20 -14.57 -2.19 -6.04
C ALA A 20 -14.33 -0.73 -6.44
N LYS A 21 -15.06 0.22 -5.82
CA LYS A 21 -14.84 1.65 -6.05
C LYS A 21 -13.44 2.09 -5.65
N LEU A 22 -12.97 1.72 -4.46
CA LEU A 22 -11.63 2.04 -3.99
C LEU A 22 -10.54 1.44 -4.89
N GLY A 23 -10.76 0.24 -5.43
CA GLY A 23 -9.86 -0.39 -6.40
C GLY A 23 -9.79 0.37 -7.72
N MET A 24 -10.91 0.91 -8.21
CA MET A 24 -10.92 1.79 -9.39
C MET A 24 -10.16 3.09 -9.12
N ASP A 25 -10.45 3.76 -8.00
CA ASP A 25 -9.77 4.99 -7.59
C ASP A 25 -8.24 4.77 -7.50
N LEU A 26 -7.79 3.63 -6.97
CA LEU A 26 -6.36 3.26 -6.94
C LEU A 26 -5.75 3.11 -8.33
N GLY A 27 -6.47 2.48 -9.25
CA GLY A 27 -6.03 2.30 -10.64
C GLY A 27 -5.86 3.63 -11.38
N GLU A 28 -6.67 4.64 -11.06
CA GLU A 28 -6.60 5.98 -11.66
C GLU A 28 -5.38 6.79 -11.20
N ILE A 29 -4.85 6.53 -9.99
CA ILE A 29 -3.68 7.25 -9.47
C ILE A 29 -2.39 6.89 -10.23
N GLN A 30 -2.34 5.70 -10.86
CA GLN A 30 -1.21 5.22 -11.69
C GLN A 30 0.18 5.33 -11.03
N PHE A 31 0.25 5.27 -9.70
CA PHE A 31 1.52 5.37 -8.99
C PHE A 31 2.42 4.15 -9.23
N SER A 32 3.74 4.37 -9.29
CA SER A 32 4.73 3.31 -9.45
C SER A 32 5.80 3.36 -8.35
N TYR A 33 6.01 2.21 -7.71
CA TYR A 33 7.12 1.99 -6.79
C TYR A 33 8.49 1.99 -7.47
N ARG A 34 8.55 2.03 -8.81
CA ARG A 34 9.84 2.15 -9.51
C ARG A 34 10.47 3.51 -9.20
N ILE A 35 11.72 3.49 -8.72
CA ILE A 35 12.52 4.70 -8.50
C ILE A 35 13.20 5.11 -9.80
N GLU A 36 13.06 6.39 -10.16
CA GLU A 36 13.83 7.02 -11.23
C GLU A 36 14.91 7.94 -10.66
N GLU A 37 16.08 7.97 -11.28
CA GLU A 37 17.22 8.80 -10.87
C GLU A 37 17.07 10.25 -11.37
N LYS A 38 15.97 10.91 -10.99
CA LYS A 38 15.73 12.32 -11.33
C LYS A 38 16.31 13.23 -10.25
N VAL A 39 17.11 14.21 -10.66
CA VAL A 39 17.87 15.11 -9.77
C VAL A 39 17.20 16.47 -9.57
N THR A 40 15.90 16.59 -9.84
CA THR A 40 15.13 17.84 -9.71
C THR A 40 14.20 17.78 -8.51
N LYS A 41 14.12 18.87 -7.73
CA LYS A 41 13.23 18.95 -6.56
C LYS A 41 11.76 18.83 -6.96
N GLU A 42 11.41 19.36 -8.13
CA GLU A 42 10.06 19.34 -8.71
C GLU A 42 9.57 17.91 -8.92
N TYR A 43 10.43 17.02 -9.44
CA TYR A 43 10.11 15.60 -9.58
C TYR A 43 9.84 14.95 -8.22
N TRP A 44 10.70 15.19 -7.22
CA TRP A 44 10.51 14.58 -5.89
C TRP A 44 9.27 15.11 -5.18
N ASN A 45 8.97 16.40 -5.32
CA ASN A 45 7.71 16.99 -4.85
C ASN A 45 6.49 16.29 -5.46
N GLN A 46 6.48 16.14 -6.79
CA GLN A 46 5.38 15.48 -7.49
C GLN A 46 5.26 14.01 -7.06
N ARG A 47 6.38 13.27 -7.06
CA ARG A 47 6.42 11.88 -6.63
C ARG A 47 5.90 11.68 -5.21
N MET A 48 6.27 12.54 -4.27
CA MET A 48 5.79 12.49 -2.89
C MET A 48 4.30 12.79 -2.79
N SER A 49 3.80 13.75 -3.57
CA SER A 49 2.37 14.05 -3.67
C SER A 49 1.57 12.84 -4.18
N ASP A 50 2.05 12.21 -5.24
CA ASP A 50 1.40 11.03 -5.84
C ASP A 50 1.48 9.82 -4.90
N PHE A 51 2.64 9.60 -4.27
CA PHE A 51 2.79 8.56 -3.26
C PHE A 51 1.84 8.75 -2.08
N LYS A 52 1.70 9.98 -1.59
CA LYS A 52 0.78 10.30 -0.48
C LYS A 52 -0.66 9.97 -0.85
N LYS A 53 -1.13 10.42 -2.02
CA LYS A 53 -2.48 10.13 -2.53
C LYS A 53 -2.71 8.62 -2.68
N TYR A 54 -1.75 7.92 -3.30
CA TYR A 54 -1.81 6.47 -3.48
C TYR A 54 -1.88 5.75 -2.13
N ASN A 55 -1.00 6.09 -1.19
CA ASN A 55 -0.91 5.44 0.10
C ASN A 55 -2.14 5.70 0.97
N GLU A 56 -2.69 6.92 0.98
CA GLU A 56 -3.94 7.23 1.68
C GLU A 56 -5.10 6.38 1.14
N LYS A 57 -5.25 6.32 -0.19
CA LYS A 57 -6.29 5.51 -0.84
C LYS A 57 -6.06 4.00 -0.63
N GLY A 58 -4.80 3.56 -0.64
CA GLY A 58 -4.42 2.16 -0.38
C GLY A 58 -4.76 1.74 1.04
N LEU A 59 -4.54 2.61 2.04
CA LEU A 59 -4.95 2.35 3.41
C LEU A 59 -6.48 2.29 3.55
N GLU A 60 -7.24 3.14 2.86
CA GLU A 60 -8.70 3.04 2.82
C GLU A 60 -9.13 1.67 2.25
N TYR A 61 -8.56 1.26 1.13
CA TYR A 61 -8.82 -0.03 0.49
C TYR A 61 -8.54 -1.21 1.43
N TYR A 62 -7.37 -1.23 2.08
CA TYR A 62 -7.01 -2.33 2.97
C TYR A 62 -7.79 -2.36 4.29
N ASN A 63 -8.18 -1.19 4.82
CA ASN A 63 -9.10 -1.14 5.96
C ASN A 63 -10.49 -1.69 5.60
N GLN A 64 -10.92 -1.47 4.36
CA GLN A 64 -12.17 -2.00 3.85
C GLN A 64 -12.13 -3.52 3.69
N ILE A 65 -10.99 -4.08 3.23
CA ILE A 65 -10.75 -5.53 3.24
C ILE A 65 -10.86 -6.07 4.67
N HIS A 66 -10.13 -5.47 5.62
CA HIS A 66 -10.17 -5.88 7.02
C HIS A 66 -11.60 -5.90 7.57
N ALA A 67 -12.38 -4.84 7.32
CA ALA A 67 -13.77 -4.76 7.77
C ALA A 67 -14.62 -5.92 7.21
N MET A 68 -14.44 -6.26 5.94
CA MET A 68 -15.13 -7.38 5.30
C MET A 68 -14.69 -8.73 5.88
N MET A 69 -13.38 -8.95 6.06
CA MET A 69 -12.87 -10.17 6.69
C MET A 69 -13.42 -10.36 8.10
N ASN A 70 -13.53 -9.27 8.86
CA ASN A 70 -13.99 -9.29 10.25
C ASN A 70 -15.47 -9.70 10.40
N LEU A 71 -16.28 -9.60 9.33
CA LEU A 71 -17.64 -10.13 9.31
C LEU A 71 -17.69 -11.66 9.36
N VAL A 72 -16.69 -12.33 8.78
CA VAL A 72 -16.71 -13.79 8.57
C VAL A 72 -15.72 -14.51 9.49
N ASN A 73 -14.49 -14.00 9.60
CA ASN A 73 -13.45 -14.61 10.41
C ASN A 73 -12.60 -13.53 11.08
N LYS A 74 -12.87 -13.31 12.37
CA LYS A 74 -12.19 -12.29 13.18
C LYS A 74 -10.70 -12.56 13.34
N GLU A 75 -10.30 -13.83 13.47
CA GLU A 75 -8.89 -14.16 13.70
C GLU A 75 -8.03 -13.82 12.48
N GLU A 76 -8.46 -14.27 11.30
CA GLU A 76 -7.77 -13.94 10.04
C GLU A 76 -7.83 -12.43 9.76
N ALA A 77 -8.93 -11.75 10.11
CA ALA A 77 -9.03 -10.30 10.04
C ALA A 77 -7.99 -9.59 10.93
N GLN A 78 -7.82 -10.01 12.18
CA GLN A 78 -6.80 -9.40 13.06
C GLN A 78 -5.38 -9.60 12.52
N ARG A 79 -5.08 -10.78 11.97
CA ARG A 79 -3.79 -11.02 11.29
C ARG A 79 -3.62 -10.09 10.08
N PHE A 80 -4.67 -9.86 9.32
CA PHE A 80 -4.65 -8.91 8.20
C PHE A 80 -4.42 -7.48 8.68
N LEU A 81 -5.05 -7.05 9.77
CA LEU A 81 -4.87 -5.71 10.36
C LEU A 81 -3.41 -5.44 10.76
N LEU A 82 -2.69 -6.47 11.24
CA LEU A 82 -1.24 -6.36 11.50
C LEU A 82 -0.46 -6.11 10.21
N ARG A 83 -0.86 -6.71 9.08
CA ARG A 83 -0.25 -6.44 7.77
C ARG A 83 -0.54 -5.00 7.33
N VAL A 84 -1.75 -4.49 7.52
CA VAL A 84 -2.08 -3.08 7.24
C VAL A 84 -1.20 -2.14 8.08
N SER A 85 -1.01 -2.45 9.36
CA SER A 85 -0.16 -1.67 10.25
C SER A 85 1.30 -1.67 9.79
N LYS A 86 1.82 -2.82 9.34
CA LYS A 86 3.16 -2.92 8.76
C LYS A 86 3.28 -2.14 7.45
N PHE A 87 2.27 -2.17 6.59
CA PHE A 87 2.24 -1.37 5.37
C PHE A 87 2.35 0.12 5.67
N ARG A 88 1.57 0.62 6.64
CA ARG A 88 1.66 2.02 7.09
C ARG A 88 3.07 2.37 7.57
N GLN A 89 3.73 1.51 8.33
CA GLN A 89 5.11 1.73 8.78
C GLN A 89 6.09 1.83 7.61
N LEU A 90 6.02 0.88 6.67
CA LEU A 90 6.87 0.88 5.47
C LEU A 90 6.66 2.15 4.64
N SER A 91 5.40 2.56 4.46
CA SER A 91 5.07 3.79 3.73
C SER A 91 5.61 5.05 4.40
N THR A 92 5.58 5.12 5.74
CA THR A 92 6.20 6.24 6.48
C THR A 92 7.70 6.28 6.25
N THR A 93 8.39 5.15 6.40
CA THR A 93 9.85 5.10 6.18
C THR A 93 10.21 5.50 4.75
N LEU A 94 9.44 5.03 3.75
CA LEU A 94 9.64 5.40 2.36
C LEU A 94 9.47 6.92 2.14
N SER A 95 8.41 7.52 2.72
CA SER A 95 8.17 8.95 2.64
C SER A 95 9.31 9.78 3.25
N GLU A 96 9.85 9.35 4.40
CA GLU A 96 10.97 10.02 5.06
C GLU A 96 12.25 9.98 4.20
N THR A 97 12.50 8.87 3.52
CA THR A 97 13.64 8.75 2.62
C THR A 97 13.45 9.62 1.37
N MET A 98 12.23 9.70 0.82
CA MET A 98 11.93 10.63 -0.27
C MET A 98 12.16 12.09 0.14
N GLU A 99 11.79 12.47 1.35
CA GLU A 99 12.00 13.82 1.88
C GLU A 99 13.50 14.16 1.96
N LYS A 100 14.34 13.23 2.43
CA LYS A 100 15.81 13.41 2.44
C LYS A 100 16.37 13.63 1.04
N ILE A 101 15.87 12.90 0.03
CA ILE A 101 16.31 13.07 -1.35
C ILE A 101 15.77 14.38 -1.93
N LYS A 102 14.54 14.80 -1.61
CA LYS A 102 14.00 16.09 -2.05
C LYS A 102 14.89 17.25 -1.58
N GLU A 103 15.41 17.20 -0.36
CA GLU A 103 16.30 18.25 0.15
C GLU A 103 17.61 18.35 -0.64
N ASN A 104 18.17 17.20 -1.04
CA ASN A 104 19.34 17.13 -1.90
C ASN A 104 19.21 16.07 -3.01
N PRO A 105 18.59 16.40 -4.16
CA PRO A 105 18.28 15.39 -5.18
C PRO A 105 19.48 14.75 -5.85
N THR A 106 20.68 15.35 -5.77
CA THR A 106 21.90 14.78 -6.34
C THR A 106 22.31 13.47 -5.65
N ILE A 107 21.76 13.17 -4.47
CA ILE A 107 21.89 11.87 -3.78
C ILE A 107 21.52 10.70 -4.70
N ILE A 108 20.54 10.86 -5.60
CA ILE A 108 20.09 9.76 -6.47
C ILE A 108 20.98 9.58 -7.71
N ASP A 109 21.80 10.56 -8.06
CA ASP A 109 22.56 10.58 -9.32
C ASP A 109 23.64 9.50 -9.35
N SER A 110 23.47 8.46 -10.18
CA SER A 110 24.52 7.44 -10.39
C SER A 110 25.78 7.97 -11.06
N LYS A 111 25.72 9.13 -11.72
CA LYS A 111 26.85 9.72 -12.44
C LYS A 111 27.78 10.50 -11.53
N ASP A 112 27.32 10.86 -10.33
CA ASP A 112 28.16 11.53 -9.33
C ASP A 112 29.14 10.52 -8.71
N LYS A 113 30.41 10.61 -9.11
CA LYS A 113 31.49 9.75 -8.61
C LYS A 113 32.02 10.18 -7.24
N GLN A 114 31.63 11.36 -6.75
CA GLN A 114 32.10 11.95 -5.49
C GLN A 114 31.06 11.81 -4.36
N GLN A 115 30.05 10.96 -4.53
CA GLN A 115 29.03 10.73 -3.50
C GLN A 115 29.63 10.20 -2.19
N SER A 116 29.23 10.87 -1.09
CA SER A 116 29.53 10.41 0.26
C SER A 116 28.88 9.04 0.55
N LEU A 117 29.44 8.30 1.50
CA LEU A 117 28.86 7.03 1.98
C LEU A 117 27.40 7.21 2.44
N TRP A 118 27.12 8.34 3.10
CA TRP A 118 25.77 8.71 3.53
C TRP A 118 24.79 8.87 2.35
N SER A 119 25.21 9.47 1.24
CA SER A 119 24.37 9.63 0.05
C SER A 119 24.08 8.27 -0.61
N LYS A 120 25.11 7.41 -0.71
CA LYS A 120 24.96 6.04 -1.25
C LYS A 120 23.98 5.21 -0.42
N GLU A 121 24.04 5.35 0.90
CA GLU A 121 23.13 4.66 1.81
C GLU A 121 21.68 5.10 1.57
N ILE A 122 21.40 6.40 1.47
CA ILE A 122 20.04 6.90 1.19
C ILE A 122 19.53 6.40 -0.17
N LYS A 123 20.38 6.41 -1.19
CA LYS A 123 20.05 5.89 -2.53
C LYS A 123 19.69 4.39 -2.51
N ASN A 124 20.39 3.60 -1.73
CA ASN A 124 20.06 2.18 -1.57
C ASN A 124 18.77 2.00 -0.77
N GLN A 125 18.61 2.78 0.30
CA GLN A 125 17.43 2.75 1.16
C GLN A 125 16.15 3.05 0.40
N ILE A 126 16.13 4.07 -0.48
CA ILE A 126 14.91 4.41 -1.22
C ILE A 126 14.46 3.26 -2.12
N THR A 127 15.41 2.58 -2.78
CA THR A 127 15.11 1.45 -3.65
C THR A 127 14.62 0.24 -2.85
N GLU A 128 15.32 -0.07 -1.76
CA GLU A 128 14.96 -1.20 -0.89
C GLU A 128 13.58 -0.99 -0.24
N GLN A 129 13.33 0.18 0.34
CA GLN A 129 12.05 0.50 0.97
C GLN A 129 10.90 0.51 -0.04
N SER A 130 11.14 0.99 -1.26
CA SER A 130 10.14 0.96 -2.32
C SER A 130 9.79 -0.48 -2.72
N ASN A 131 10.80 -1.34 -2.86
CA ASN A 131 10.60 -2.77 -3.13
C ASN A 131 9.88 -3.47 -1.98
N GLN A 132 10.18 -3.13 -0.72
CA GLN A 132 9.51 -3.68 0.45
C GLN A 132 8.03 -3.28 0.49
N CYS A 133 7.70 -2.03 0.18
CA CYS A 133 6.30 -1.60 0.06
C CYS A 133 5.56 -2.41 -1.00
N LEU A 134 6.12 -2.51 -2.21
CA LEU A 134 5.52 -3.26 -3.32
C LEU A 134 5.31 -4.74 -2.97
N ARG A 135 6.33 -5.43 -2.43
CA ARG A 135 6.23 -6.84 -2.05
C ARG A 135 5.18 -7.05 -0.97
N HIS A 136 5.18 -6.21 0.06
CA HIS A 136 4.22 -6.31 1.17
C HIS A 136 2.78 -6.08 0.69
N GLU A 137 2.59 -5.16 -0.26
CA GLU A 137 1.30 -4.91 -0.89
C GLU A 137 0.83 -6.12 -1.72
N MET A 138 1.72 -6.72 -2.51
CA MET A 138 1.45 -7.95 -3.26
C MET A 138 1.05 -9.11 -2.34
N ASP A 139 1.75 -9.26 -1.21
CA ASP A 139 1.45 -10.30 -0.21
C ASP A 139 0.09 -10.08 0.44
N MET A 140 -0.26 -8.83 0.75
CA MET A 140 -1.59 -8.49 1.28
C MET A 140 -2.69 -8.81 0.26
N ASN A 141 -2.49 -8.46 -1.01
CA ASN A 141 -3.43 -8.76 -2.08
C ASN A 141 -3.61 -10.27 -2.30
N ALA A 142 -2.52 -11.04 -2.27
CA ALA A 142 -2.56 -12.49 -2.37
C ALA A 142 -3.30 -13.12 -1.17
N SER A 143 -2.98 -12.69 0.05
CA SER A 143 -3.64 -13.15 1.27
C SER A 143 -5.14 -12.86 1.26
N PHE A 144 -5.55 -11.70 0.77
CA PHE A 144 -6.96 -11.37 0.64
C PHE A 144 -7.66 -12.21 -0.43
N ARG A 145 -7.02 -12.46 -1.57
CA ARG A 145 -7.58 -13.30 -2.64
C ARG A 145 -7.81 -14.74 -2.16
N GLU A 146 -6.87 -15.30 -1.38
CA GLU A 146 -7.03 -16.60 -0.75
C GLU A 146 -8.21 -16.61 0.25
N PHE A 147 -8.30 -15.57 1.09
CA PHE A 147 -9.43 -15.42 2.01
C PHE A 147 -10.77 -15.36 1.27
N TYR A 148 -10.82 -14.59 0.17
CA TYR A 148 -12.03 -14.40 -0.61
C TYR A 148 -12.56 -15.73 -1.15
N GLU A 149 -11.70 -16.53 -1.80
CA GLU A 149 -12.08 -17.84 -2.34
C GLU A 149 -12.54 -18.81 -1.25
N LYS A 150 -11.88 -18.80 -0.09
CA LYS A 150 -12.17 -19.70 1.02
C LYS A 150 -13.46 -19.35 1.77
N HIS A 151 -13.77 -18.06 1.91
CA HIS A 151 -14.77 -17.58 2.87
C HIS A 151 -15.87 -16.70 2.29
N LEU A 152 -15.57 -15.85 1.30
CA LEU A 152 -16.51 -14.82 0.84
C LEU A 152 -17.27 -15.23 -0.41
N LYS A 153 -16.65 -16.05 -1.27
CA LYS A 153 -17.24 -16.46 -2.55
C LYS A 153 -18.60 -17.11 -2.38
N SER A 154 -18.73 -18.09 -1.49
CA SER A 154 -19.99 -18.79 -1.21
C SER A 154 -21.06 -17.94 -0.51
N ILE A 155 -20.69 -16.79 0.03
CA ILE A 155 -21.62 -15.84 0.65
C ILE A 155 -22.15 -14.86 -0.41
N LEU A 156 -21.26 -14.40 -1.30
CA LEU A 156 -21.56 -13.37 -2.29
C LEU A 156 -22.18 -13.92 -3.57
N GLU A 157 -21.69 -15.06 -4.05
CA GLU A 157 -22.21 -15.83 -5.20
C GLU A 157 -23.30 -16.80 -4.72
#